data_AF-F0RVW5-F1
#
_entry.id   AF-F0RVW5-F1
#
_cell.length_a   1.000
_cell.length_b   1.000
_cell.length_c   1.000
_cell.angle_alpha   90.00
_cell.angle_beta   90.00
_cell.angle_gamma   90.00
#
_symmetry.space_group_name_H-M   'P 1'
#
loop_
_entity.id
_entity.type
_entity.pdbx_description
1 polymer ?
#
loop_
_entity_poly.entity_id
_entity_poly.type
_entity_poly.pdbx_seq_one_letter_code
_entity_poly.pdbx_strand_id
1 'polypeptide(L)'
;MSNVAQHLAQYALKCADIMIPKAGTDLTKWAVVACDQYTSEPEYWEQAAEYVKDAPSTLNLIYPEVYLEEEQPQKRIQSINATMQEYMKKKIFTTYPNCFFLVHRTTKENSQGRWGLLVTLDLEQYDYAKDSRTLIRATEGTILSRIPPRKEIRRNAPLEVPHILVLINDEKRSVIEPLTKKINALQQAYDTPLMANGGHLSAWVVDKEEDLSAIALAVEAMYQKLDPSNPLLFAMGDGNHSLATAKSCWMDIRKGLSEEEMQQHPSRYALVELENIFDPGLEFEPIHRVLFNLDKKTFFHEIGKVCLESTSTPVSNLKEVESLINLQDGKQKFGYCDETGYYVVAMAEPKAYIAAGTLQLVIDSLLEQKKATVDYIHGVEVTANLGKKKGNIALILPDVSKTTFFDTIISDNALPRKTFSMGEAHEKRFYMEARRIQN
;
A
#
# COMPACT_ATOMS: atom_id res chain seq x y z
N MET A 1 -15.22 13.45 24.90
CA MET A 1 -14.08 13.51 23.96
C MET A 1 -13.48 14.90 24.05
N SER A 2 -12.15 15.06 24.01
CA SER A 2 -11.52 16.38 23.92
C SER A 2 -11.92 17.09 22.63
N ASN A 3 -11.80 18.42 22.59
CA ASN A 3 -12.09 19.21 21.38
C ASN A 3 -11.26 18.70 20.18
N VAL A 4 -9.99 18.36 20.41
CA VAL A 4 -9.11 17.80 19.38
C VAL A 4 -9.56 16.44 18.84
N ALA A 5 -10.03 15.53 19.70
CA ALA A 5 -10.51 14.21 19.26
C ALA A 5 -11.77 14.32 18.39
N GLN A 6 -12.66 15.26 18.71
CA GLN A 6 -13.83 15.56 17.88
C GLN A 6 -13.42 16.18 16.55
N HIS A 7 -12.43 17.08 16.56
CA HIS A 7 -11.90 17.71 15.36
C HIS A 7 -11.28 16.68 14.40
N LEU A 8 -10.41 15.78 14.88
CA LEU A 8 -9.84 14.71 14.07
C LEU A 8 -10.91 13.80 13.46
N ALA A 9 -11.94 13.46 14.25
CA ALA A 9 -13.01 12.56 13.81
C ALA A 9 -13.85 13.12 12.65
N GLN A 10 -13.92 14.44 12.49
CA GLN A 10 -14.59 15.07 11.33
C GLN A 10 -13.92 14.70 10.00
N TYR A 11 -12.63 14.35 10.03
CA TYR A 11 -11.83 13.99 8.87
C TYR A 11 -11.43 12.51 8.89
N ALA A 12 -12.29 11.65 9.43
CA ALA A 12 -12.08 10.20 9.48
C ALA A 12 -10.83 9.74 10.27
N LEU A 13 -10.19 10.61 11.05
CA LEU A 13 -8.95 10.33 11.78
C LEU A 13 -9.22 10.16 13.28
N LYS A 14 -8.56 9.20 13.92
CA LYS A 14 -8.71 8.98 15.37
C LYS A 14 -7.43 8.41 15.99
N CYS A 15 -7.09 8.88 17.19
CA CYS A 15 -6.04 8.27 18.02
C CYS A 15 -6.40 6.83 18.40
N ALA A 16 -5.39 6.02 18.70
CA ALA A 16 -5.58 4.63 19.09
C ALA A 16 -4.86 4.28 20.38
N ASP A 17 -5.34 3.20 21.00
CA ASP A 17 -4.60 2.46 22.02
C ASP A 17 -3.63 1.52 21.32
N ILE A 18 -2.43 2.03 21.03
CA ILE A 18 -1.39 1.31 20.29
C ILE A 18 -0.66 0.37 21.25
N MET A 19 -0.48 -0.88 20.84
CA MET A 19 0.17 -1.92 21.63
C MET A 19 1.48 -2.35 20.99
N ILE A 20 2.54 -2.41 21.78
CA ILE A 20 3.84 -2.97 21.39
C ILE A 20 4.26 -4.03 22.41
N PRO A 21 5.16 -4.96 22.06
CA PRO A 21 5.69 -5.91 23.05
C PRO A 21 6.34 -5.20 24.23
N LYS A 22 6.25 -5.80 25.42
CA LYS A 22 6.91 -5.30 26.63
C LYS A 22 8.42 -5.28 26.46
N ALA A 23 9.05 -4.33 27.16
CA ALA A 23 10.50 -4.25 27.26
C ALA A 23 11.10 -5.61 27.66
N GLY A 24 12.19 -5.98 26.99
CA GLY A 24 12.81 -7.30 27.10
C GLY A 24 12.36 -8.32 26.05
N THR A 25 11.33 -8.00 25.24
CA THR A 25 11.01 -8.79 24.03
C THR A 25 12.03 -8.48 22.93
N ASP A 26 12.52 -9.50 22.24
CA ASP A 26 13.36 -9.34 21.05
C ASP A 26 12.51 -8.80 19.90
N LEU A 27 12.63 -7.49 19.64
CA LEU A 27 11.82 -6.82 18.63
C LEU A 27 12.23 -7.18 17.19
N THR A 28 13.48 -7.60 16.98
CA THR A 28 13.95 -8.08 15.68
C THR A 28 13.28 -9.39 15.31
N LYS A 29 13.04 -10.29 16.28
CA LYS A 29 12.22 -11.51 16.07
C LYS A 29 10.72 -11.23 16.06
N TRP A 30 10.29 -10.18 16.76
CA TRP A 30 8.89 -9.80 16.81
C TRP A 30 8.38 -9.35 15.44
N ALA A 31 9.12 -8.45 14.80
CA ALA A 31 8.65 -7.75 13.61
C ALA A 31 8.92 -8.53 12.33
N VAL A 32 7.86 -8.90 11.61
CA VAL A 32 7.91 -9.71 10.38
C VAL A 32 7.33 -8.90 9.22
N VAL A 33 7.86 -9.07 8.02
CA VAL A 33 7.35 -8.40 6.81
C VAL A 33 5.88 -8.75 6.53
N ALA A 34 5.18 -7.86 5.83
CA ALA A 34 3.82 -8.06 5.34
C ALA A 34 3.60 -9.45 4.70
N CYS A 35 2.45 -10.06 5.01
CA CYS A 35 2.17 -11.46 4.67
C CYS A 35 1.89 -11.70 3.18
N ASP A 36 1.68 -10.63 2.41
CA ASP A 36 1.52 -10.62 0.95
C ASP A 36 2.84 -10.38 0.20
N GLN A 37 3.97 -10.48 0.91
CA GLN A 37 5.32 -10.50 0.33
C GLN A 37 5.87 -11.92 0.29
N TYR A 38 6.92 -12.16 -0.51
CA TYR A 38 7.56 -13.47 -0.65
C TYR A 38 6.54 -14.59 -0.94
N THR A 39 5.51 -14.29 -1.75
CA THR A 39 4.35 -15.18 -1.93
C THR A 39 4.66 -16.44 -2.72
N SER A 40 5.82 -16.48 -3.40
CA SER A 40 6.31 -17.63 -4.17
C SER A 40 7.62 -18.20 -3.61
N GLU A 41 8.01 -17.78 -2.41
CA GLU A 41 9.30 -18.10 -1.78
C GLU A 41 9.07 -18.76 -0.40
N PRO A 42 8.62 -20.03 -0.35
CA PRO A 42 8.41 -20.74 0.92
C PRO A 42 9.68 -20.79 1.79
N GLU A 43 10.86 -20.84 1.18
CA GLU A 43 12.16 -20.85 1.86
C GLU A 43 12.39 -19.60 2.73
N TYR A 44 11.87 -18.43 2.33
CA TYR A 44 11.93 -17.22 3.16
C TYR A 44 11.18 -17.42 4.47
N TRP A 45 9.96 -17.96 4.37
CA TRP A 45 9.08 -18.17 5.52
C TRP A 45 9.58 -19.29 6.43
N GLU A 46 10.20 -20.32 5.88
CA GLU A 46 10.90 -21.36 6.64
C GLU A 46 12.10 -20.78 7.41
N GLN A 47 12.90 -19.93 6.78
CA GLN A 47 14.02 -19.25 7.45
C GLN A 47 13.55 -18.29 8.54
N ALA A 48 12.48 -17.53 8.29
CA ALA A 48 11.87 -16.66 9.29
C ALA A 48 11.37 -17.48 10.51
N ALA A 49 10.72 -18.62 10.26
CA ALA A 49 10.27 -19.52 11.32
C ALA A 49 11.44 -20.11 12.13
N GLU A 50 12.51 -20.56 11.48
CA GLU A 50 13.70 -21.07 12.15
C GLU A 50 14.45 -19.97 12.93
N TYR A 51 14.42 -18.72 12.47
CA TYR A 51 15.00 -17.60 13.19
C TYR A 51 14.19 -17.23 14.45
N VAL A 52 12.86 -17.17 14.33
CA VAL A 52 11.94 -16.83 15.41
C VAL A 52 11.90 -17.92 16.49
N LYS A 53 11.81 -19.20 16.09
CA LYS A 53 11.62 -20.35 17.00
C LYS A 53 10.42 -20.14 17.93
N ASP A 54 10.61 -20.33 19.23
CA ASP A 54 9.59 -20.20 20.26
C ASP A 54 9.42 -18.75 20.77
N ALA A 55 10.14 -17.77 20.21
CA ALA A 55 10.03 -16.39 20.64
C ALA A 55 8.65 -15.79 20.28
N PRO A 56 8.09 -14.89 21.11
CA PRO A 56 6.93 -14.11 20.71
C PRO A 56 7.20 -13.36 19.40
N SER A 57 6.33 -13.55 18.41
CA SER A 57 6.45 -12.93 17.10
C SER A 57 5.12 -12.67 16.42
N THR A 58 5.09 -11.64 15.58
CA THR A 58 4.00 -11.39 14.64
C THR A 58 3.89 -12.47 13.57
N LEU A 59 4.93 -13.28 13.33
CA LEU A 59 4.88 -14.45 12.43
C LEU A 59 3.72 -15.38 12.81
N ASN A 60 3.50 -15.55 14.11
CA ASN A 60 2.46 -16.41 14.66
C ASN A 60 1.08 -15.74 14.69
N LEU A 61 0.98 -14.48 14.26
CA LEU A 61 -0.23 -13.66 14.23
C LEU A 61 -0.73 -13.41 12.80
N ILE A 62 -0.01 -13.88 11.78
CA ILE A 62 -0.28 -13.62 10.37
C ILE A 62 -0.44 -14.91 9.60
N TYR A 63 -1.06 -14.80 8.42
CA TYR A 63 -1.19 -15.89 7.47
C TYR A 63 -0.42 -15.50 6.20
N PRO A 64 0.83 -15.96 6.03
CA PRO A 64 1.61 -15.74 4.81
C PRO A 64 0.89 -16.25 3.56
N GLU A 65 0.81 -15.44 2.50
CA GLU A 65 0.05 -15.77 1.28
C GLU A 65 0.56 -17.03 0.58
N VAL A 66 1.84 -17.37 0.75
CA VAL A 66 2.46 -18.61 0.23
C VAL A 66 1.74 -19.88 0.71
N TYR A 67 1.02 -19.82 1.84
CA TYR A 67 0.30 -20.95 2.44
C TYR A 67 -1.21 -20.92 2.18
N LEU A 68 -1.74 -20.03 1.33
CA LEU A 68 -3.19 -19.90 1.12
C LEU A 68 -3.84 -21.14 0.48
N GLU A 69 -3.05 -21.93 -0.24
CA GLU A 69 -3.49 -23.14 -0.93
C GLU A 69 -3.19 -24.43 -0.15
N GLU A 70 -2.80 -24.32 1.13
CA GLU A 70 -2.58 -25.50 1.98
C GLU A 70 -3.86 -26.32 2.15
N GLU A 71 -3.75 -27.64 2.31
CA GLU A 71 -4.92 -28.54 2.38
C GLU A 71 -5.85 -28.24 3.57
N GLN A 72 -5.32 -27.65 4.65
CA GLN A 72 -6.02 -27.49 5.93
C GLN A 72 -5.90 -26.05 6.48
N PRO A 73 -6.39 -25.03 5.76
CA PRO A 73 -6.22 -23.61 6.13
C PRO A 73 -6.84 -23.28 7.49
N GLN A 74 -7.87 -24.02 7.89
CA GLN A 74 -8.54 -23.85 9.18
C GLN A 74 -7.63 -24.14 10.37
N LYS A 75 -6.66 -25.05 10.25
CA LYS A 75 -5.71 -25.33 11.35
C LYS A 75 -4.82 -24.13 11.62
N ARG A 76 -4.30 -23.50 10.57
CA ARG A 76 -3.47 -22.29 10.70
C ARG A 76 -4.27 -21.13 11.26
N ILE A 77 -5.49 -20.90 10.76
CA ILE A 77 -6.39 -19.85 11.28
C ILE A 77 -6.64 -20.04 12.79
N GLN A 78 -6.97 -21.26 13.21
CA GLN A 78 -7.18 -21.58 14.62
C GLN A 78 -5.92 -21.36 15.46
N SER A 79 -4.75 -21.75 14.94
CA SER A 79 -3.47 -21.50 15.60
C SER A 79 -3.20 -20.01 15.78
N ILE A 80 -3.38 -19.20 14.73
CA ILE A 80 -3.21 -17.74 14.75
C ILE A 80 -4.12 -17.12 15.82
N ASN A 81 -5.41 -17.45 15.80
CA ASN A 81 -6.36 -16.90 16.78
C ASN A 81 -6.02 -17.37 18.21
N ALA A 82 -5.62 -18.63 18.40
CA ALA A 82 -5.18 -19.14 19.70
C ALA A 82 -3.94 -18.39 20.22
N THR A 83 -2.95 -18.14 19.37
CA THR A 83 -1.74 -17.39 19.74
C THR A 83 -2.07 -15.93 20.09
N MET A 84 -2.94 -15.27 19.33
CA MET A 84 -3.41 -13.92 19.68
C MET A 84 -4.04 -13.89 21.08
N GLN A 85 -4.92 -14.84 21.39
CA GLN A 85 -5.54 -14.96 22.71
C GLN A 85 -4.52 -15.29 23.81
N GLU A 86 -3.54 -16.13 23.51
CA GLU A 86 -2.46 -16.48 24.43
C GLU A 86 -1.60 -15.25 24.77
N TYR A 87 -1.16 -14.48 23.78
CA TYR A 87 -0.38 -13.26 23.97
C TYR A 87 -1.14 -12.23 24.82
N MET A 88 -2.44 -12.10 24.58
CA MET A 88 -3.34 -11.26 25.37
C MET A 88 -3.45 -11.73 26.83
N LYS A 89 -3.63 -13.04 27.05
CA LYS A 89 -3.69 -13.66 28.38
C LYS A 89 -2.37 -13.51 29.15
N LYS A 90 -1.23 -13.71 28.47
CA LYS A 90 0.12 -13.53 29.00
C LYS A 90 0.47 -12.05 29.24
N LYS A 91 -0.36 -11.12 28.73
CA LYS A 91 -0.16 -9.66 28.84
C LYS A 91 1.24 -9.26 28.38
N ILE A 92 1.66 -9.74 27.20
CA ILE A 92 3.00 -9.46 26.67
C ILE A 92 3.15 -8.05 26.11
N PHE A 93 2.07 -7.26 26.07
CA PHE A 93 2.05 -5.94 25.47
C PHE A 93 2.12 -4.81 26.51
N THR A 94 2.77 -3.72 26.12
CA THR A 94 2.60 -2.37 26.69
C THR A 94 1.59 -1.63 25.83
N THR A 95 0.61 -0.97 26.45
CA THR A 95 -0.42 -0.19 25.75
C THR A 95 -0.17 1.29 25.94
N TYR A 96 -0.13 2.04 24.83
CA TYR A 96 -0.03 3.48 24.76
C TYR A 96 -1.41 4.03 24.40
N PRO A 97 -2.14 4.61 25.37
CA PRO A 97 -3.53 4.98 25.15
C PRO A 97 -3.65 6.30 24.37
N ASN A 98 -4.67 6.39 23.51
CA ASN A 98 -5.07 7.62 22.83
C ASN A 98 -3.94 8.44 22.18
N CYS A 99 -3.03 7.77 21.47
CA CYS A 99 -1.89 8.42 20.81
C CYS A 99 -1.83 8.11 19.30
N PHE A 100 -0.94 8.82 18.61
CA PHE A 100 -0.35 8.40 17.33
C PHE A 100 1.10 7.99 17.57
N PHE A 101 1.69 7.21 16.65
CA PHE A 101 3.13 7.01 16.60
C PHE A 101 3.72 7.69 15.36
N LEU A 102 4.70 8.58 15.54
CA LEU A 102 5.59 8.97 14.44
C LEU A 102 6.53 7.79 14.19
N VAL A 103 6.61 7.30 12.95
CA VAL A 103 7.42 6.14 12.55
C VAL A 103 8.50 6.60 11.58
N HIS A 104 9.72 6.10 11.76
CA HIS A 104 10.81 6.26 10.79
C HIS A 104 11.38 4.91 10.43
N ARG A 105 11.55 4.68 9.14
CA ARG A 105 12.11 3.43 8.63
C ARG A 105 13.24 3.70 7.65
N THR A 106 14.38 3.06 7.85
CA THR A 106 15.53 3.12 6.94
C THR A 106 15.85 1.74 6.40
N THR A 107 16.31 1.67 5.16
CA THR A 107 16.83 0.44 4.53
C THR A 107 18.26 0.70 4.07
N LYS A 108 18.95 -0.35 3.59
CA LYS A 108 20.30 -0.18 3.05
C LYS A 108 20.28 0.63 1.76
N GLU A 109 19.23 0.45 0.97
CA GLU A 109 18.96 1.11 -0.30
C GLU A 109 18.49 2.56 -0.07
N ASN A 110 17.72 2.80 0.99
CA ASN A 110 17.23 4.12 1.37
C ASN A 110 17.66 4.52 2.78
N SER A 111 18.87 5.10 2.87
CA SER A 111 19.45 5.55 4.14
C SER A 111 18.81 6.84 4.69
N GLN A 112 18.14 7.64 3.86
CA GLN A 112 17.36 8.80 4.34
C GLN A 112 16.13 8.35 5.11
N GLY A 113 15.60 7.21 4.70
CA GLY A 113 14.44 6.58 5.29
C GLY A 113 13.16 7.34 4.98
N ARG A 114 12.07 6.71 5.40
CA ARG A 114 10.70 7.15 5.16
C ARG A 114 10.03 7.47 6.48
N TRP A 115 9.33 8.60 6.54
CA TRP A 115 8.53 8.99 7.69
C TRP A 115 7.06 8.64 7.49
N GLY A 116 6.46 8.13 8.55
CA GLY A 116 5.03 7.82 8.59
C GLY A 116 4.40 8.23 9.91
N LEU A 117 3.07 8.31 9.95
CA LEU A 117 2.29 8.55 11.15
C LEU A 117 1.28 7.42 11.32
N LEU A 118 1.45 6.61 12.36
CA LEU A 118 0.54 5.53 12.69
C LEU A 118 -0.72 6.10 13.36
N VAL A 119 -1.86 5.93 12.70
CA VAL A 119 -3.16 6.48 13.08
C VAL A 119 -4.23 5.40 12.94
N THR A 120 -5.47 5.70 13.37
CA THR A 120 -6.61 4.93 12.90
C THR A 120 -7.53 5.74 11.98
N LEU A 121 -8.00 5.09 10.92
CA LEU A 121 -8.97 5.63 9.99
C LEU A 121 -10.35 5.02 10.19
N ASP A 122 -11.39 5.83 10.04
CA ASP A 122 -12.79 5.41 10.14
C ASP A 122 -13.22 4.65 8.88
N LEU A 123 -13.54 3.35 9.05
CA LEU A 123 -13.99 2.52 7.94
C LEU A 123 -15.35 2.97 7.40
N GLU A 124 -16.17 3.75 8.12
CA GLU A 124 -17.39 4.35 7.54
C GLU A 124 -17.07 5.31 6.40
N GLN A 125 -15.89 5.91 6.39
CA GLN A 125 -15.43 6.87 5.37
C GLN A 125 -14.56 6.21 4.28
N TYR A 126 -14.47 4.88 4.30
CA TYR A 126 -13.75 4.09 3.31
C TYR A 126 -14.69 3.23 2.47
N ASP A 127 -14.49 3.28 1.16
CA ASP A 127 -15.13 2.42 0.18
C ASP A 127 -14.15 2.03 -0.93
N TYR A 128 -14.18 0.75 -1.29
CA TYR A 128 -13.33 0.13 -2.31
C TYR A 128 -14.09 -0.20 -3.60
N ALA A 129 -15.35 0.25 -3.73
CA ALA A 129 -16.07 0.26 -5.00
C ALA A 129 -15.36 1.14 -6.04
N LYS A 130 -15.45 0.75 -7.31
CA LYS A 130 -14.76 1.44 -8.41
C LYS A 130 -15.24 2.87 -8.63
N ASP A 131 -16.49 3.16 -8.30
CA ASP A 131 -17.15 4.46 -8.45
C ASP A 131 -17.22 5.25 -7.12
N SER A 132 -16.47 4.81 -6.11
CA SER A 132 -16.43 5.46 -4.80
C SER A 132 -15.94 6.92 -4.90
N ARG A 133 -16.58 7.77 -4.10
CA ARG A 133 -16.25 9.19 -3.89
C ARG A 133 -16.10 9.54 -2.41
N THR A 134 -15.73 8.55 -1.58
CA THR A 134 -15.52 8.73 -0.14
C THR A 134 -14.17 9.36 0.17
N LEU A 135 -13.97 9.82 1.41
CA LEU A 135 -12.71 10.43 1.85
C LEU A 135 -11.50 9.50 1.73
N ILE A 136 -11.72 8.21 2.00
CA ILE A 136 -10.70 7.16 1.92
C ILE A 136 -11.06 6.24 0.76
N ARG A 137 -10.14 6.01 -0.18
CA ARG A 137 -10.39 5.17 -1.37
C ARG A 137 -9.24 4.23 -1.69
N ALA A 138 -9.59 3.08 -2.28
CA ALA A 138 -8.62 2.21 -2.91
C ALA A 138 -8.02 2.90 -4.15
N THR A 139 -6.71 2.83 -4.31
CA THR A 139 -6.01 3.39 -5.48
C THR A 139 -5.98 2.44 -6.65
N GLU A 140 -6.03 1.14 -6.40
CA GLU A 140 -6.12 0.10 -7.42
C GLU A 140 -7.35 -0.78 -7.22
N GLY A 141 -7.80 -1.45 -8.28
CA GLY A 141 -8.95 -2.34 -8.22
C GLY A 141 -8.74 -3.54 -7.28
N THR A 142 -9.47 -3.57 -6.17
CA THR A 142 -9.44 -4.66 -5.17
C THR A 142 -9.79 -6.02 -5.79
N ILE A 143 -9.03 -7.06 -5.45
CA ILE A 143 -9.32 -8.43 -5.87
C ILE A 143 -10.29 -9.05 -4.85
N LEU A 144 -11.58 -9.07 -5.18
CA LEU A 144 -12.63 -9.50 -4.25
C LEU A 144 -12.46 -10.95 -3.76
N SER A 145 -11.92 -11.85 -4.59
CA SER A 145 -11.64 -13.24 -4.20
C SER A 145 -10.58 -13.37 -3.10
N ARG A 146 -9.76 -12.33 -2.87
CA ARG A 146 -8.75 -12.31 -1.80
C ARG A 146 -9.31 -11.92 -0.43
N ILE A 147 -10.53 -11.39 -0.34
CA ILE A 147 -11.14 -10.93 0.92
C ILE A 147 -11.63 -12.09 1.80
N PRO A 148 -12.37 -13.11 1.31
CA PRO A 148 -12.94 -14.14 2.16
C PRO A 148 -11.91 -14.88 3.04
N PRO A 149 -10.74 -15.34 2.53
CA PRO A 149 -9.75 -16.00 3.38
C PRO A 149 -9.23 -15.10 4.51
N ARG A 150 -8.99 -13.82 4.21
CA ARG A 150 -8.53 -12.82 5.19
C ARG A 150 -9.58 -12.51 6.24
N LYS A 151 -10.84 -12.50 5.82
CA LYS A 151 -11.99 -12.27 6.70
C LYS A 151 -12.13 -13.37 7.75
N GLU A 152 -11.90 -14.62 7.37
CA GLU A 152 -11.96 -15.73 8.33
C GLU A 152 -10.90 -15.61 9.44
N ILE A 153 -9.70 -15.14 9.12
CA ILE A 153 -8.66 -14.86 10.14
C ILE A 153 -9.10 -13.75 11.08
N ARG A 154 -9.58 -12.62 10.52
CA ARG A 154 -9.90 -11.41 11.29
C ARG A 154 -11.18 -11.54 12.12
N ARG A 155 -12.16 -12.33 11.69
CA ARG A 155 -13.47 -12.48 12.34
C ARG A 155 -13.37 -12.78 13.84
N ASN A 156 -12.44 -13.68 14.20
CA ASN A 156 -12.27 -14.14 15.58
C ASN A 156 -10.98 -13.58 16.24
N ALA A 157 -10.32 -12.61 15.60
CA ALA A 157 -9.08 -12.05 16.09
C ALA A 157 -9.35 -10.99 17.18
N PRO A 158 -8.71 -11.09 18.37
CA PRO A 158 -8.80 -10.02 19.38
C PRO A 158 -7.91 -8.82 19.02
N LEU A 159 -6.93 -9.02 18.14
CA LEU A 159 -5.91 -8.05 17.75
C LEU A 159 -5.90 -7.85 16.24
N GLU A 160 -5.56 -6.65 15.81
CA GLU A 160 -4.99 -6.42 14.48
C GLU A 160 -3.52 -6.04 14.59
N VAL A 161 -2.72 -6.48 13.62
CA VAL A 161 -1.35 -6.03 13.36
C VAL A 161 -1.32 -5.57 11.90
N PRO A 162 -1.31 -4.27 11.61
CA PRO A 162 -1.46 -3.80 10.23
C PRO A 162 -0.12 -3.72 9.50
N HIS A 163 -0.18 -3.93 8.18
CA HIS A 163 0.85 -3.52 7.23
C HIS A 163 0.37 -2.44 6.26
N ILE A 164 -0.77 -1.82 6.57
CA ILE A 164 -1.49 -0.91 5.67
C ILE A 164 -0.78 0.44 5.60
N LEU A 165 -0.49 0.89 4.38
CA LEU A 165 0.04 2.22 4.08
C LEU A 165 -1.03 3.04 3.38
N VAL A 166 -1.24 4.27 3.85
CA VAL A 166 -2.20 5.21 3.29
C VAL A 166 -1.48 6.52 2.98
N LEU A 167 -1.68 7.02 1.78
CA LEU A 167 -1.06 8.22 1.26
C LEU A 167 -1.92 9.45 1.57
N ILE A 168 -1.25 10.55 1.88
CA ILE A 168 -1.81 11.90 1.90
C ILE A 168 -1.11 12.77 0.86
N ASN A 169 -1.84 13.71 0.26
CA ASN A 169 -1.33 14.71 -0.67
C ASN A 169 -1.02 16.02 0.06
N ASP A 170 0.06 16.03 0.86
CA ASP A 170 0.45 17.19 1.66
C ASP A 170 1.71 17.87 1.12
N GLU A 171 1.57 18.63 0.03
CA GLU A 171 2.68 19.40 -0.56
C GLU A 171 3.38 20.33 0.45
N LYS A 172 2.63 20.81 1.46
CA LYS A 172 3.15 21.72 2.48
C LYS A 172 3.91 21.00 3.59
N ARG A 173 3.86 19.67 3.63
CA ARG A 173 4.57 18.86 4.64
C ARG A 173 4.21 19.31 6.06
N SER A 174 2.92 19.42 6.30
CA SER A 174 2.30 20.04 7.47
C SER A 174 1.74 19.05 8.48
N VAL A 175 1.46 17.80 8.08
CA VAL A 175 0.94 16.77 8.98
C VAL A 175 2.06 16.02 9.73
N ILE A 176 3.04 15.45 9.02
CA ILE A 176 4.01 14.50 9.60
C ILE A 176 5.34 15.18 9.91
N GLU A 177 5.86 15.93 8.95
CA GLU A 177 7.20 16.49 8.95
C GLU A 177 7.46 17.49 10.10
N PRO A 178 6.49 18.27 10.60
CA PRO A 178 6.73 19.10 11.78
C PRO A 178 7.08 18.29 13.03
N LEU A 179 6.61 17.04 13.15
CA LEU A 179 6.94 16.15 14.27
C LEU A 179 8.40 15.70 14.23
N THR A 180 8.94 15.48 13.02
CA THR A 180 10.36 15.08 12.82
C THR A 180 11.35 16.13 13.36
N LYS A 181 10.95 17.41 13.39
CA LYS A 181 11.78 18.51 13.90
C LYS A 181 11.89 18.55 15.42
N LYS A 182 11.06 17.78 16.13
CA LYS A 182 10.99 17.75 17.60
C LYS A 182 11.08 16.34 18.18
N ILE A 183 11.65 15.37 17.44
CA ILE A 183 11.84 13.98 17.91
C ILE A 183 12.48 13.90 19.29
N ASN A 184 13.42 14.79 19.61
CA ASN A 184 14.11 14.83 20.90
C ASN A 184 13.19 15.20 22.09
N ALA A 185 12.00 15.74 21.82
CA ALA A 185 10.99 16.10 22.81
C ALA A 185 9.81 15.11 22.86
N LEU A 186 9.83 14.07 22.02
CA LEU A 186 8.86 12.98 22.00
C LEU A 186 9.42 11.76 22.75
N GLN A 187 8.54 10.99 23.37
CA GLN A 187 8.93 9.72 23.99
C GLN A 187 9.21 8.69 22.89
N GLN A 188 10.42 8.15 22.82
CA GLN A 188 10.70 7.02 21.93
C GLN A 188 9.97 5.75 22.43
N ALA A 189 9.15 5.16 21.57
CA ALA A 189 8.39 3.95 21.84
C ALA A 189 9.26 2.70 21.63
N TYR A 190 10.02 2.67 20.53
CA TYR A 190 10.96 1.61 20.20
C TYR A 190 12.01 2.10 19.19
N ASP A 191 13.12 1.35 19.11
CA ASP A 191 14.20 1.52 18.14
C ASP A 191 14.85 0.14 17.92
N THR A 192 14.73 -0.43 16.72
CA THR A 192 15.14 -1.81 16.49
C THR A 192 15.57 -2.07 15.04
N PRO A 193 16.60 -2.91 14.82
CA PRO A 193 16.81 -3.52 13.52
C PRO A 193 15.70 -4.54 13.24
N LEU A 194 15.41 -4.75 11.96
CA LEU A 194 14.44 -5.70 11.44
C LEU A 194 15.15 -6.93 10.88
N MET A 195 14.49 -8.10 10.96
CA MET A 195 15.02 -9.35 10.41
C MET A 195 15.10 -9.30 8.87
N ALA A 196 15.82 -10.25 8.28
CA ALA A 196 15.86 -10.50 6.83
C ALA A 196 16.14 -9.24 5.98
N ASN A 197 17.13 -8.44 6.41
CA ASN A 197 17.52 -7.19 5.74
C ASN A 197 16.40 -6.13 5.67
N GLY A 198 15.38 -6.20 6.54
CA GLY A 198 14.28 -5.24 6.59
C GLY A 198 14.66 -3.82 7.00
N GLY A 199 15.93 -3.60 7.37
CA GLY A 199 16.47 -2.31 7.76
C GLY A 199 16.32 -2.00 9.25
N HIS A 200 16.03 -0.74 9.59
CA HIS A 200 15.88 -0.27 10.96
C HIS A 200 14.57 0.50 11.11
N LEU A 201 13.86 0.27 12.21
CA LEU A 201 12.56 0.85 12.50
C LEU A 201 12.56 1.53 13.87
N SER A 202 12.11 2.78 13.90
CA SER A 202 12.02 3.59 15.10
C SER A 202 10.64 4.23 15.19
N ALA A 203 10.12 4.41 16.39
CA ALA A 203 8.87 5.15 16.58
C ALA A 203 8.87 6.01 17.85
N TRP A 204 8.08 7.08 17.80
CA TRP A 204 7.91 8.04 18.89
C TRP A 204 6.42 8.28 19.15
N VAL A 205 6.07 8.34 20.44
CA VAL A 205 4.69 8.60 20.89
C VAL A 205 4.34 10.07 20.66
N VAL A 206 3.17 10.30 20.05
CA VAL A 206 2.57 11.61 19.82
C VAL A 206 1.22 11.65 20.53
N ASP A 207 1.21 12.22 21.73
CA ASP A 207 0.06 12.24 22.64
C ASP A 207 -0.24 13.63 23.24
N LYS A 208 0.62 14.63 22.98
CA LYS A 208 0.42 16.01 23.45
C LYS A 208 -0.72 16.67 22.68
N GLU A 209 -1.60 17.36 23.41
CA GLU A 209 -2.76 18.05 22.82
C GLU A 209 -2.37 19.09 21.77
N GLU A 210 -1.26 19.81 21.95
CA GLU A 210 -0.72 20.75 20.97
C GLU A 210 -0.36 20.09 19.63
N ASP A 211 0.20 18.87 19.68
CA ASP A 211 0.62 18.12 18.49
C ASP A 211 -0.58 17.56 17.75
N LEU A 212 -1.51 16.96 18.50
CA LEU A 212 -2.77 16.45 17.97
C LEU A 212 -3.60 17.57 17.35
N SER A 213 -3.63 18.75 17.97
CA SER A 213 -4.37 19.90 17.45
C SER A 213 -3.73 20.46 16.17
N ALA A 214 -2.39 20.49 16.10
CA ALA A 214 -1.69 20.90 14.89
C ALA A 214 -1.96 19.92 13.73
N ILE A 215 -1.96 18.62 14.00
CA ILE A 215 -2.32 17.58 13.02
C ILE A 215 -3.76 17.78 12.53
N ALA A 216 -4.71 18.00 13.45
CA ALA A 216 -6.11 18.21 13.08
C ALA A 216 -6.28 19.43 12.15
N LEU A 217 -5.62 20.55 12.46
CA LEU A 217 -5.64 21.76 11.64
C LEU A 217 -4.99 21.55 10.25
N ALA A 218 -3.90 20.77 10.18
CA ALA A 218 -3.25 20.45 8.92
C ALA A 218 -4.15 19.58 8.02
N VAL A 219 -4.79 18.57 8.60
CA VAL A 219 -5.74 17.69 7.90
C VAL A 219 -6.99 18.47 7.46
N GLU A 220 -7.52 19.36 8.30
CA GLU A 220 -8.59 20.29 7.94
C GLU A 220 -8.21 21.12 6.72
N ALA A 221 -7.02 21.75 6.74
CA ALA A 221 -6.56 22.60 5.65
C ALA A 221 -6.35 21.83 4.33
N MET A 222 -6.01 20.54 4.40
CA MET A 222 -6.01 19.65 3.24
C MET A 222 -7.44 19.38 2.74
N TYR A 223 -8.34 19.00 3.64
CA TYR A 223 -9.74 18.72 3.33
C TYR A 223 -10.46 19.90 2.66
N GLN A 224 -10.25 21.12 3.16
CA GLN A 224 -10.87 22.34 2.63
C GLN A 224 -10.50 22.66 1.16
N LYS A 225 -9.44 22.07 0.63
CA LYS A 225 -9.02 22.22 -0.78
C LYS A 225 -9.66 21.20 -1.71
N LEU A 226 -10.29 20.15 -1.17
CA LEU A 226 -10.86 19.08 -1.95
C LEU A 226 -12.19 19.53 -2.59
N ASP A 227 -12.51 18.95 -3.75
CA ASP A 227 -13.86 19.05 -4.31
C ASP A 227 -14.86 18.31 -3.40
N PRO A 228 -15.85 18.99 -2.81
CA PRO A 228 -16.84 18.35 -1.94
C PRO A 228 -17.67 17.27 -2.65
N SER A 229 -17.77 17.29 -3.97
CA SER A 229 -18.51 16.31 -4.77
C SER A 229 -17.70 15.04 -5.10
N ASN A 230 -16.38 15.09 -4.92
CA ASN A 230 -15.47 13.98 -5.17
C ASN A 230 -14.21 14.06 -4.27
N PRO A 231 -14.37 14.08 -2.94
CA PRO A 231 -13.24 14.25 -2.05
C PRO A 231 -12.29 13.03 -2.12
N LEU A 232 -10.99 13.29 -2.00
CA LEU A 232 -9.97 12.26 -1.75
C LEU A 232 -8.95 12.82 -0.77
N LEU A 233 -9.09 12.44 0.49
CA LEU A 233 -8.16 12.87 1.54
C LEU A 233 -7.08 11.81 1.78
N PHE A 234 -7.48 10.54 1.68
CA PHE A 234 -6.65 9.38 1.96
C PHE A 234 -6.72 8.38 0.81
N ALA A 235 -5.59 8.18 0.14
CA ALA A 235 -5.47 7.24 -0.97
C ALA A 235 -4.67 6.02 -0.49
N MET A 236 -5.17 4.81 -0.67
CA MET A 236 -4.40 3.62 -0.31
C MET A 236 -3.04 3.56 -1.02
N GLY A 237 -1.95 3.38 -0.28
CA GLY A 237 -0.62 3.13 -0.85
C GLY A 237 -0.35 1.64 -1.01
N ASP A 238 -0.41 0.91 0.11
CA ASP A 238 -0.18 -0.53 0.16
C ASP A 238 -1.12 -1.19 1.18
N GLY A 239 -1.35 -2.50 1.06
CA GLY A 239 -2.29 -3.22 1.91
C GLY A 239 -3.77 -2.99 1.55
N ASN A 240 -4.07 -2.67 0.28
CA ASN A 240 -5.44 -2.50 -0.27
C ASN A 240 -6.40 -3.61 0.19
N HIS A 241 -6.00 -4.88 0.06
CA HIS A 241 -6.82 -6.03 0.47
C HIS A 241 -7.04 -6.10 1.99
N SER A 242 -6.06 -5.65 2.79
CA SER A 242 -6.15 -5.63 4.25
C SER A 242 -7.17 -4.61 4.73
N LEU A 243 -7.16 -3.38 4.19
CA LEU A 243 -8.17 -2.38 4.55
C LEU A 243 -9.56 -2.77 4.06
N ALA A 244 -9.68 -3.31 2.83
CA ALA A 244 -10.92 -3.86 2.30
C ALA A 244 -11.47 -5.01 3.18
N THR A 245 -10.59 -5.86 3.71
CA THR A 245 -10.98 -6.92 4.66
C THR A 245 -11.47 -6.33 5.97
N ALA A 246 -10.79 -5.33 6.53
CA ALA A 246 -11.22 -4.65 7.75
C ALA A 246 -12.61 -4.04 7.57
N LYS A 247 -12.85 -3.34 6.45
CA LYS A 247 -14.17 -2.80 6.06
C LYS A 247 -15.22 -3.90 5.95
N SER A 248 -14.92 -5.00 5.27
CA SER A 248 -15.86 -6.12 5.11
C SER A 248 -16.24 -6.78 6.45
N CYS A 249 -15.28 -6.91 7.37
CA CYS A 249 -15.55 -7.40 8.72
C CYS A 249 -16.43 -6.41 9.50
N TRP A 250 -16.09 -5.12 9.46
CA TRP A 250 -16.87 -4.07 10.11
C TRP A 250 -18.31 -4.02 9.61
N MET A 251 -18.52 -4.13 8.30
CA MET A 251 -19.85 -4.16 7.69
C MET A 251 -20.71 -5.33 8.17
N ASP A 252 -20.11 -6.43 8.62
CA ASP A 252 -20.86 -7.53 9.24
C ASP A 252 -21.13 -7.29 10.73
N ILE A 253 -20.12 -6.81 11.46
CA ILE A 253 -20.24 -6.48 12.89
C ILE A 253 -21.35 -5.45 13.10
N ARG A 254 -21.37 -4.38 12.32
CA ARG A 254 -22.30 -3.25 12.51
C ARG A 254 -23.78 -3.61 12.35
N LYS A 255 -24.11 -4.70 11.64
CA LYS A 255 -25.51 -5.12 11.41
C LYS A 255 -26.24 -5.46 12.71
N GLY A 256 -25.51 -5.83 13.76
CA GLY A 256 -26.06 -6.19 15.06
C GLY A 256 -25.92 -5.12 16.14
N LEU A 257 -25.44 -3.91 15.80
CA LEU A 257 -25.12 -2.86 16.77
C LEU A 257 -26.10 -1.69 16.67
N SER A 258 -26.36 -1.05 17.81
CA SER A 258 -26.97 0.28 17.88
C SER A 258 -26.02 1.37 17.39
N GLU A 259 -26.54 2.57 17.13
CA GLU A 259 -25.74 3.73 16.71
C GLU A 259 -24.65 4.09 17.74
N GLU A 260 -24.98 4.03 19.03
CA GLU A 260 -24.04 4.31 20.11
C GLU A 260 -22.92 3.26 20.16
N GLU A 261 -23.28 1.98 20.07
CA GLU A 261 -22.29 0.90 20.00
C GLU A 261 -21.41 1.02 18.76
N MET A 262 -21.99 1.39 17.61
CA MET A 262 -21.23 1.57 16.37
C MET A 262 -20.18 2.68 16.47
N GLN A 263 -20.48 3.77 17.18
CA GLN A 263 -19.55 4.90 17.35
C GLN A 263 -18.35 4.55 18.24
N GLN A 264 -18.53 3.62 19.18
CA GLN A 264 -17.48 3.25 20.13
C GLN A 264 -16.75 1.96 19.74
N HIS A 265 -17.29 1.16 18.81
CA HIS A 265 -16.74 -0.15 18.48
C HIS A 265 -15.32 -0.05 17.88
N PRO A 266 -14.31 -0.73 18.43
CA PRO A 266 -12.92 -0.62 17.97
C PRO A 266 -12.72 -1.09 16.53
N SER A 267 -13.43 -2.14 16.09
CA SER A 267 -13.41 -2.61 14.69
C SER A 267 -13.98 -1.64 13.65
N ARG A 268 -14.64 -0.53 14.05
CA ARG A 268 -15.02 0.53 13.11
C ARG A 268 -13.81 1.21 12.49
N TYR A 269 -12.73 1.26 13.24
CA TYR A 269 -11.50 1.91 12.82
C TYR A 269 -10.49 0.86 12.37
N ALA A 270 -9.51 1.24 11.57
CA ALA A 270 -8.37 0.40 11.20
C ALA A 270 -7.06 1.16 11.44
N LEU A 271 -6.09 0.51 12.09
CA LEU A 271 -4.75 1.05 12.29
C LEU A 271 -3.98 1.04 10.96
N VAL A 272 -3.44 2.18 10.56
CA VAL A 272 -2.71 2.39 9.29
C VAL A 272 -1.52 3.32 9.52
N GLU A 273 -0.50 3.23 8.67
CA GLU A 273 0.57 4.23 8.61
C GLU A 273 0.25 5.22 7.49
N LEU A 274 0.05 6.49 7.87
CA LEU A 274 -0.04 7.58 6.91
C LEU A 274 1.35 7.93 6.41
N GLU A 275 1.49 8.12 5.11
CA GLU A 275 2.71 8.61 4.47
C GLU A 275 2.37 9.79 3.59
N ASN A 276 3.21 10.83 3.64
CA ASN A 276 3.11 11.90 2.69
C ASN A 276 3.69 11.44 1.35
N ILE A 277 2.93 11.58 0.27
CA ILE A 277 3.42 11.21 -1.07
C ILE A 277 4.71 11.97 -1.44
N PHE A 278 4.91 13.17 -0.88
CA PHE A 278 6.11 13.98 -1.09
C PHE A 278 7.27 13.66 -0.15
N ASP A 279 7.15 12.67 0.73
CA ASP A 279 8.29 12.19 1.51
C ASP A 279 9.38 11.68 0.54
N PRO A 280 10.64 12.13 0.69
CA PRO A 280 11.71 11.75 -0.22
C PRO A 280 12.10 10.28 -0.09
N GLY A 281 11.83 9.64 1.05
CA GLY A 281 12.07 8.22 1.26
C GLY A 281 10.96 7.32 0.71
N LEU A 282 9.92 7.89 0.09
CA LEU A 282 8.86 7.14 -0.54
C LEU A 282 9.03 7.12 -2.06
N GLU A 283 9.56 6.05 -2.63
CA GLU A 283 9.76 5.95 -4.08
C GLU A 283 8.64 5.13 -4.74
N PHE A 284 8.15 5.63 -5.88
CA PHE A 284 7.16 4.93 -6.70
C PHE A 284 7.86 4.39 -7.94
N GLU A 285 7.93 3.07 -8.04
CA GLU A 285 8.48 2.41 -9.21
C GLU A 285 7.35 2.03 -10.16
N PRO A 286 7.43 2.39 -11.46
CA PRO A 286 6.47 1.89 -12.42
C PRO A 286 6.63 0.37 -12.57
N ILE A 287 5.51 -0.34 -12.62
CA ILE A 287 5.55 -1.76 -12.98
C ILE A 287 5.46 -1.84 -14.49
N HIS A 288 6.37 -2.59 -15.12
CA HIS A 288 6.42 -2.76 -16.57
C HIS A 288 5.64 -4.00 -17.03
N ARG A 289 5.53 -4.23 -18.34
CA ARG A 289 4.80 -5.39 -18.90
C ARG A 289 5.63 -6.13 -19.92
N VAL A 290 5.45 -7.45 -19.96
CA VAL A 290 5.91 -8.27 -21.07
C VAL A 290 4.73 -9.05 -21.63
N LEU A 291 4.43 -8.87 -22.91
CA LEU A 291 3.46 -9.64 -23.66
C LEU A 291 4.19 -10.76 -24.40
N PHE A 292 3.69 -11.98 -24.32
CA PHE A 292 4.31 -13.16 -24.94
C PHE A 292 3.51 -13.65 -26.14
N ASN A 293 4.23 -14.20 -27.11
CA ASN A 293 3.72 -14.79 -28.35
C ASN A 293 2.88 -13.81 -29.20
N LEU A 294 3.28 -12.54 -29.23
CA LEU A 294 2.55 -11.46 -29.89
C LEU A 294 3.40 -10.79 -30.97
N ASP A 295 2.84 -10.61 -32.17
CA ASP A 295 3.51 -9.87 -33.23
C ASP A 295 3.24 -8.35 -33.15
N LYS A 296 4.21 -7.58 -33.63
CA LYS A 296 4.20 -6.11 -33.63
C LYS A 296 2.97 -5.52 -34.32
N LYS A 297 2.53 -6.09 -35.45
CA LYS A 297 1.41 -5.55 -36.22
C LYS A 297 0.10 -5.70 -35.44
N THR A 298 -0.11 -6.85 -34.81
CA THR A 298 -1.27 -7.07 -33.95
C THR A 298 -1.28 -6.12 -32.75
N PHE A 299 -0.13 -5.91 -32.09
CA PHE A 299 -0.04 -4.96 -30.97
C PHE A 299 -0.41 -3.52 -31.38
N PHE A 300 0.22 -2.97 -32.43
CA PHE A 300 -0.05 -1.60 -32.88
C PHE A 300 -1.46 -1.44 -33.46
N HIS A 301 -2.07 -2.50 -33.98
CA HIS A 301 -3.48 -2.47 -34.36
C HIS A 301 -4.40 -2.25 -33.15
N GLU A 302 -4.13 -2.89 -32.01
CA GLU A 302 -4.90 -2.66 -30.78
C GLU A 302 -4.63 -1.27 -30.18
N ILE A 303 -3.39 -0.77 -30.25
CA ILE A 303 -3.06 0.62 -29.85
C ILE A 303 -3.93 1.64 -30.59
N GLY A 304 -4.11 1.45 -31.91
CA GLY A 304 -4.97 2.32 -32.72
C GLY A 304 -6.45 2.36 -32.30
N LYS A 305 -6.90 1.46 -31.42
CA LYS A 305 -8.27 1.48 -30.87
C LYS A 305 -8.39 2.33 -29.60
N VAL A 306 -7.28 2.73 -28.98
CA VAL A 306 -7.24 3.40 -27.67
C VAL A 306 -6.61 4.80 -27.69
N CYS A 307 -6.21 5.27 -28.86
CA CYS A 307 -5.76 6.64 -29.11
C CYS A 307 -6.13 7.07 -30.53
N LEU A 308 -6.20 8.37 -30.78
CA LEU A 308 -6.49 8.89 -32.13
C LEU A 308 -5.31 8.64 -33.09
N GLU A 309 -4.09 8.93 -32.63
CA GLU A 309 -2.86 8.72 -33.38
C GLU A 309 -1.76 8.19 -32.46
N SER A 310 -0.86 7.38 -33.01
CA SER A 310 0.36 6.97 -32.33
C SER A 310 1.56 7.01 -33.26
N THR A 311 2.70 7.46 -32.73
CA THR A 311 3.97 7.54 -33.46
C THR A 311 5.00 6.73 -32.72
N SER A 312 5.66 5.80 -33.43
CA SER A 312 6.76 5.00 -32.90
C SER A 312 8.08 5.51 -33.45
N THR A 313 8.98 5.93 -32.56
CA THR A 313 10.30 6.47 -32.91
C THR A 313 11.37 5.51 -32.40
N PRO A 314 12.28 4.99 -33.27
CA PRO A 314 13.39 4.17 -32.82
C PRO A 314 14.37 4.97 -31.97
N VAL A 315 14.92 4.35 -30.94
CA VAL A 315 15.92 4.95 -30.04
C VAL A 315 17.08 3.99 -29.81
N SER A 316 18.21 4.51 -29.33
CA SER A 316 19.48 3.80 -29.36
C SER A 316 19.64 2.80 -28.22
N ASN A 317 19.06 3.11 -27.05
CA ASN A 317 19.24 2.33 -25.84
C ASN A 317 18.12 2.60 -24.81
N LEU A 318 18.14 1.82 -23.73
CA LEU A 318 17.14 1.89 -22.67
C LEU A 318 17.11 3.22 -21.92
N LYS A 319 18.27 3.84 -21.67
CA LYS A 319 18.33 5.14 -20.99
C LYS A 319 17.64 6.24 -21.79
N GLU A 320 17.76 6.18 -23.11
CA GLU A 320 17.05 7.10 -24.01
C GLU A 320 15.53 6.87 -23.98
N VAL A 321 15.07 5.62 -23.88
CA VAL A 321 13.65 5.30 -23.65
C VAL A 321 13.18 5.96 -22.35
N GLU A 322 13.84 5.67 -21.22
CA GLU A 322 13.46 6.19 -19.90
C GLU A 322 13.43 7.72 -19.86
N SER A 323 14.42 8.38 -20.48
CA SER A 323 14.44 9.84 -20.56
C SER A 323 13.25 10.40 -21.34
N LEU A 324 12.96 9.84 -22.52
CA LEU A 324 11.95 10.38 -23.43
C LEU A 324 10.51 10.13 -22.98
N ILE A 325 10.24 8.99 -22.32
CA ILE A 325 8.89 8.67 -21.82
C ILE A 325 8.49 9.53 -20.62
N ASN A 326 9.48 10.03 -19.88
CA ASN A 326 9.30 10.88 -18.70
C ASN A 326 9.31 12.39 -19.01
N LEU A 327 9.52 12.78 -20.27
CA LEU A 327 9.44 14.18 -20.69
C LEU A 327 8.01 14.72 -20.58
N GLN A 328 7.87 15.82 -19.84
CA GLN A 328 6.61 16.55 -19.66
C GLN A 328 6.32 17.49 -20.83
N ASP A 329 6.01 16.94 -22.00
CA ASP A 329 5.66 17.70 -23.23
C ASP A 329 4.17 17.61 -23.60
N GLY A 330 3.33 17.18 -22.65
CA GLY A 330 1.88 17.07 -22.81
C GLY A 330 1.42 15.87 -23.65
N LYS A 331 2.33 14.99 -24.07
CA LYS A 331 2.00 13.74 -24.77
C LYS A 331 2.15 12.53 -23.85
N GLN A 332 1.19 11.62 -23.90
CA GLN A 332 1.32 10.34 -23.20
C GLN A 332 2.27 9.44 -23.98
N LYS A 333 3.30 8.92 -23.31
CA LYS A 333 4.35 8.09 -23.94
C LYS A 333 4.59 6.81 -23.16
N PHE A 334 5.09 5.80 -23.86
CA PHE A 334 5.64 4.59 -23.26
C PHE A 334 6.78 4.06 -24.11
N GLY A 335 7.64 3.25 -23.49
CA GLY A 335 8.72 2.56 -24.16
C GLY A 335 8.25 1.22 -24.70
N TYR A 336 8.69 0.89 -25.91
CA TYR A 336 8.40 -0.37 -26.57
C TYR A 336 9.72 -1.05 -26.93
N CYS A 337 9.86 -2.34 -26.60
CA CYS A 337 11.02 -3.12 -26.95
C CYS A 337 10.61 -4.51 -27.45
N ASP A 338 11.22 -4.94 -28.56
CA ASP A 338 11.08 -6.28 -29.14
C ASP A 338 12.46 -6.79 -29.60
N GLU A 339 12.50 -7.89 -30.36
CA GLU A 339 13.75 -8.43 -30.93
C GLU A 339 14.45 -7.48 -31.93
N THR A 340 13.74 -6.46 -32.43
CA THR A 340 14.24 -5.51 -33.44
C THR A 340 14.90 -4.27 -32.85
N GLY A 341 14.58 -3.94 -31.59
CA GLY A 341 15.25 -2.85 -30.88
C GLY A 341 14.36 -2.12 -29.87
N TYR A 342 14.74 -0.87 -29.60
CA TYR A 342 14.06 0.02 -28.67
C TYR A 342 13.32 1.13 -29.40
N TYR A 343 12.13 1.47 -28.90
CA TYR A 343 11.28 2.49 -29.47
C TYR A 343 10.59 3.28 -28.35
N VAL A 344 10.28 4.54 -28.64
CA VAL A 344 9.35 5.34 -27.85
C VAL A 344 8.07 5.50 -28.66
N VAL A 345 6.94 5.18 -28.04
CA VAL A 345 5.61 5.36 -28.64
C VAL A 345 4.94 6.54 -27.96
N ALA A 346 4.63 7.57 -28.74
CA ALA A 346 3.84 8.73 -28.29
C ALA A 346 2.41 8.59 -28.80
N MET A 347 1.44 8.85 -27.93
CA MET A 347 0.00 8.75 -28.23
C MET A 347 -0.66 10.12 -28.14
N ALA A 348 -1.53 10.42 -29.12
CA ALA A 348 -2.39 11.60 -29.12
C ALA A 348 -3.83 11.19 -28.74
N GLU A 349 -4.47 11.98 -27.87
CA GLU A 349 -5.81 11.73 -27.33
C GLU A 349 -5.98 10.29 -26.80
N PRO A 350 -5.18 9.88 -25.80
CA PRO A 350 -5.32 8.56 -25.19
C PRO A 350 -6.65 8.44 -24.44
N LYS A 351 -7.19 7.23 -24.36
CA LYS A 351 -8.45 6.95 -23.65
C LYS A 351 -8.38 7.01 -22.12
N ALA A 352 -7.19 7.01 -21.53
CA ALA A 352 -6.99 7.11 -20.08
C ALA A 352 -5.96 8.19 -19.73
N TYR A 353 -5.99 8.68 -18.48
CA TYR A 353 -5.16 9.79 -18.03
C TYR A 353 -3.65 9.45 -18.04
N ILE A 354 -3.30 8.20 -17.68
CA ILE A 354 -1.92 7.70 -17.67
C ILE A 354 -1.67 6.58 -18.68
N ALA A 355 -0.40 6.42 -19.08
CA ALA A 355 0.04 5.39 -20.03
C ALA A 355 -0.33 3.97 -19.59
N ALA A 356 -0.21 3.67 -18.30
CA ALA A 356 -0.61 2.38 -17.73
C ALA A 356 -2.10 2.08 -17.97
N GLY A 357 -2.97 3.09 -17.84
CA GLY A 357 -4.41 2.97 -18.09
C GLY A 357 -4.71 2.66 -19.55
N THR A 358 -4.11 3.42 -20.46
CA THR A 358 -4.31 3.23 -21.90
C THR A 358 -3.80 1.87 -22.36
N LEU A 359 -2.64 1.44 -21.87
CA LEU A 359 -2.07 0.14 -22.21
C LEU A 359 -2.83 -1.02 -21.58
N GLN A 360 -3.43 -0.84 -20.39
CA GLN A 360 -4.25 -1.91 -19.78
C GLN A 360 -5.46 -2.25 -20.66
N LEU A 361 -6.10 -1.26 -21.31
CA LEU A 361 -7.18 -1.51 -22.27
C LEU A 361 -6.72 -2.38 -23.45
N VAL A 362 -5.49 -2.17 -23.93
CA VAL A 362 -4.88 -2.98 -24.99
C VAL A 362 -4.60 -4.40 -24.52
N ILE A 363 -4.01 -4.54 -23.33
CA ILE A 363 -3.69 -5.83 -22.72
C ILE A 363 -4.97 -6.64 -22.51
N ASP A 364 -6.00 -6.05 -21.91
CA ASP A 364 -7.28 -6.71 -21.66
C ASP A 364 -7.92 -7.23 -22.96
N SER A 365 -7.92 -6.40 -24.02
CA SER A 365 -8.40 -6.80 -25.36
C SER A 365 -7.62 -7.99 -25.92
N LEU A 366 -6.29 -8.00 -25.79
CA LEU A 366 -5.44 -9.09 -26.28
C LEU A 366 -5.63 -10.40 -25.51
N LEU A 367 -5.81 -10.31 -24.18
CA LEU A 367 -6.08 -11.46 -23.32
C LEU A 367 -7.45 -12.05 -23.61
N GLU A 368 -8.48 -11.22 -23.79
CA GLU A 368 -9.84 -11.67 -24.14
C GLU A 368 -9.86 -12.39 -25.49
N GLN A 369 -9.11 -11.86 -26.47
CA GLN A 369 -8.92 -12.49 -27.78
C GLN A 369 -8.00 -13.72 -27.74
N LYS A 370 -7.42 -14.07 -26.58
CA LYS A 370 -6.45 -15.15 -26.39
C LYS A 370 -5.24 -15.07 -27.34
N LYS A 371 -4.83 -13.83 -27.67
CA LYS A 371 -3.72 -13.56 -28.59
C LYS A 371 -2.37 -13.46 -27.90
N ALA A 372 -2.36 -13.20 -26.60
CA ALA A 372 -1.15 -13.08 -25.81
C ALA A 372 -1.39 -13.55 -24.37
N THR A 373 -0.31 -13.77 -23.64
CA THR A 373 -0.29 -13.72 -22.18
C THR A 373 0.53 -12.51 -21.74
N VAL A 374 0.34 -12.06 -20.50
CA VAL A 374 1.06 -10.90 -19.94
C VAL A 374 1.73 -11.29 -18.63
N ASP A 375 2.92 -10.73 -18.41
CA ASP A 375 3.59 -10.72 -17.11
C ASP A 375 3.91 -9.28 -16.69
N TYR A 376 3.96 -9.06 -15.38
CA TYR A 376 4.11 -7.76 -14.73
C TYR A 376 5.46 -7.73 -14.02
N ILE A 377 6.39 -6.91 -14.53
CA ILE A 377 7.80 -7.00 -14.18
C ILE A 377 8.25 -5.76 -13.41
N HIS A 378 8.98 -5.99 -12.32
CA HIS A 378 9.74 -4.96 -11.61
C HIS A 378 11.11 -4.80 -12.28
N GLY A 379 11.57 -3.56 -12.46
CA GLY A 379 12.87 -3.27 -13.05
C GLY A 379 12.86 -3.21 -14.58
N VAL A 380 13.36 -2.08 -15.09
CA VAL A 380 13.39 -1.76 -16.51
C VAL A 380 14.30 -2.69 -17.31
N GLU A 381 15.45 -3.08 -16.74
CA GLU A 381 16.45 -3.93 -17.41
C GLU A 381 15.94 -5.35 -17.63
N VAL A 382 15.30 -5.95 -16.61
CA VAL A 382 14.71 -7.29 -16.70
C VAL A 382 13.62 -7.30 -17.77
N THR A 383 12.75 -6.28 -17.77
CA THR A 383 11.69 -6.11 -18.76
C THR A 383 12.26 -6.04 -20.18
N ALA A 384 13.26 -5.19 -20.40
CA ALA A 384 13.91 -5.06 -21.70
C ALA A 384 14.58 -6.37 -22.17
N ASN A 385 15.23 -7.10 -21.27
CA ASN A 385 15.88 -8.38 -21.58
C ASN A 385 14.85 -9.46 -21.96
N LEU A 386 13.68 -9.48 -21.31
CA LEU A 386 12.58 -10.36 -21.68
C LEU A 386 11.94 -9.97 -23.01
N GLY A 387 11.81 -8.67 -23.29
CA GLY A 387 11.24 -8.14 -24.53
C GLY A 387 12.06 -8.46 -25.78
N LYS A 388 13.39 -8.51 -25.66
CA LYS A 388 14.30 -8.86 -26.78
C LYS A 388 14.15 -10.32 -27.27
N LYS A 389 13.48 -11.18 -26.51
CA LYS A 389 13.25 -12.57 -26.93
C LYS A 389 12.23 -12.58 -28.06
N LYS A 390 12.49 -13.43 -29.07
CA LYS A 390 11.60 -13.58 -30.22
C LYS A 390 10.16 -13.87 -29.78
N GLY A 391 9.21 -13.11 -30.34
CA GLY A 391 7.78 -13.24 -30.03
C GLY A 391 7.33 -12.51 -28.76
N ASN A 392 8.23 -11.83 -28.06
CA ASN A 392 7.88 -11.00 -26.91
C ASN A 392 7.82 -9.52 -27.28
N ILE A 393 7.01 -8.78 -26.53
CA ILE A 393 6.93 -7.32 -26.56
C ILE A 393 7.03 -6.82 -25.12
N ALA A 394 8.04 -6.01 -24.83
CA ALA A 394 8.18 -5.30 -23.57
C ALA A 394 7.58 -3.90 -23.66
N LEU A 395 6.78 -3.54 -22.65
CA LEU A 395 6.22 -2.21 -22.45
C LEU A 395 6.85 -1.60 -21.21
N ILE A 396 7.64 -0.55 -21.41
CA ILE A 396 8.30 0.22 -20.36
C ILE A 396 7.43 1.44 -20.07
N LEU A 397 7.03 1.59 -18.81
CA LEU A 397 6.08 2.62 -18.42
C LEU A 397 6.83 3.83 -17.84
N PRO A 398 6.31 5.06 -18.04
CA PRO A 398 6.86 6.25 -17.42
C PRO A 398 6.66 6.20 -15.90
N ASP A 399 7.45 7.00 -15.20
CA ASP A 399 7.42 7.15 -13.76
C ASP A 399 6.05 7.70 -13.32
N VAL A 400 5.62 7.29 -12.13
CA VAL A 400 4.37 7.77 -11.57
C VAL A 400 4.60 9.12 -10.91
N SER A 401 4.06 10.17 -11.54
CA SER A 401 4.11 11.53 -11.00
C SER A 401 3.36 11.63 -9.67
N LYS A 402 4.10 11.90 -8.60
CA LYS A 402 3.56 12.15 -7.27
C LYS A 402 2.58 13.34 -7.24
N THR A 403 2.89 14.39 -7.99
CA THR A 403 2.06 15.61 -8.05
C THR A 403 0.69 15.34 -8.65
N THR A 404 0.60 14.50 -9.69
CA THR A 404 -0.68 14.21 -10.38
C THR A 404 -1.32 12.90 -9.93
N PHE A 405 -0.75 12.23 -8.91
CA PHE A 405 -1.20 10.90 -8.47
C PHE A 405 -2.65 10.93 -7.98
N PHE A 406 -2.98 11.86 -7.08
CA PHE A 406 -4.34 12.02 -6.56
C PHE A 406 -5.32 12.45 -7.65
N ASP A 407 -4.91 13.39 -8.52
CA ASP A 407 -5.73 13.83 -9.66
C ASP A 407 -6.07 12.69 -10.61
N THR A 408 -5.12 11.78 -10.83
CA THR A 408 -5.33 10.58 -11.65
C THR A 408 -6.41 9.69 -11.04
N ILE A 409 -6.37 9.46 -9.72
CA ILE A 409 -7.39 8.66 -9.02
C ILE A 409 -8.76 9.36 -9.06
N ILE A 410 -8.79 10.69 -8.92
CA ILE A 410 -10.03 11.47 -8.96
C ILE A 410 -10.66 11.42 -10.37
N SER A 411 -9.84 11.50 -11.43
CA SER A 411 -10.25 11.44 -12.84
C SER A 411 -10.71 10.03 -13.24
N ASP A 412 -9.88 9.03 -12.98
CA ASP A 412 -10.06 7.67 -13.50
C ASP A 412 -10.77 6.74 -12.49
N ASN A 413 -11.17 7.28 -11.34
CA ASN A 413 -11.71 6.63 -10.12
C ASN A 413 -10.76 5.65 -9.41
N ALA A 414 -10.00 4.86 -10.17
CA ALA A 414 -8.94 4.00 -9.66
C ALA A 414 -7.89 3.76 -10.75
N LEU A 415 -6.64 3.60 -10.34
CA LEU A 415 -5.56 3.17 -11.22
C LEU A 415 -5.78 1.71 -11.66
N PRO A 416 -5.31 1.34 -12.86
CA PRO A 416 -5.18 -0.06 -13.23
C PRO A 416 -4.39 -0.83 -12.18
N ARG A 417 -4.67 -2.13 -12.07
CA ARG A 417 -3.89 -3.00 -11.19
C ARG A 417 -2.42 -2.98 -11.58
N LYS A 418 -1.54 -3.08 -10.58
CA LYS A 418 -0.10 -3.15 -10.78
C LYS A 418 0.41 -1.93 -11.56
N THR A 419 -0.09 -0.74 -11.27
CA THR A 419 0.41 0.49 -11.91
C THR A 419 1.78 0.86 -11.36
N PHE A 420 1.96 0.76 -10.05
CA PHE A 420 3.19 1.12 -9.36
C PHE A 420 3.50 0.14 -8.22
N SER A 421 4.75 0.16 -7.77
CA SER A 421 5.20 -0.46 -6.52
C SER A 421 5.81 0.59 -5.61
N MET A 422 5.69 0.37 -4.31
CA MET A 422 6.36 1.14 -3.27
C MET A 422 7.46 0.28 -2.65
N GLY A 423 8.66 0.32 -3.22
CA GLY A 423 9.83 -0.46 -2.79
C GLY A 423 9.76 -1.96 -3.08
N GLU A 424 10.88 -2.64 -2.82
CA GLU A 424 11.02 -4.10 -2.89
C GLU A 424 10.36 -4.82 -1.71
N ALA A 425 10.33 -6.16 -1.75
CA ALA A 425 9.68 -6.99 -0.72
C ALA A 425 10.24 -6.73 0.70
N HIS A 426 11.57 -6.64 0.87
CA HIS A 426 12.19 -6.32 2.16
C HIS A 426 11.98 -4.86 2.56
N GLU A 427 11.57 -4.00 1.63
CA GLU A 427 11.24 -2.59 1.86
C GLU A 427 9.74 -2.37 2.14
N LYS A 428 8.94 -3.43 2.22
CA LYS A 428 7.55 -3.32 2.67
C LYS A 428 7.42 -3.13 4.16
N ARG A 429 6.22 -2.74 4.60
CA ARG A 429 5.93 -2.55 6.02
C ARG A 429 6.05 -3.88 6.79
N PHE A 430 6.67 -3.82 7.95
CA PHE A 430 6.73 -4.92 8.90
C PHE A 430 5.58 -4.80 9.90
N TYR A 431 4.99 -5.92 10.31
CA TYR A 431 4.07 -5.97 11.44
C TYR A 431 4.86 -5.68 12.72
N MET A 432 4.53 -4.60 13.42
CA MET A 432 5.24 -4.18 14.63
C MET A 432 4.25 -3.81 15.73
N GLU A 433 3.35 -2.90 15.42
CA GLU A 433 2.32 -2.42 16.32
C GLU A 433 1.05 -3.26 16.21
N ALA A 434 0.37 -3.42 17.35
CA ALA A 434 -0.92 -4.08 17.44
C ALA A 434 -1.98 -3.14 17.98
N ARG A 435 -3.26 -3.44 17.74
CA ARG A 435 -4.40 -2.79 18.38
C ARG A 435 -5.48 -3.80 18.69
N ARG A 436 -6.19 -3.64 19.81
CA ARG A 436 -7.39 -4.45 20.10
C ARG A 436 -8.52 -4.06 19.16
N ILE A 437 -9.19 -5.07 18.61
CA ILE A 437 -10.33 -4.85 17.69
C ILE A 437 -11.64 -5.46 18.20
N GLN A 438 -11.59 -6.12 19.36
CA GLN A 438 -12.73 -6.64 20.10
C GLN A 438 -12.79 -5.96 21.48
N ASN A 439 -14.01 -5.82 22.00
CA ASN A 439 -14.28 -5.24 23.32
C ASN A 439 -13.88 -6.18 24.46
#